data_AF-A0A947RXT7-F1
#
_entry.id   AF-A0A947RXT7-F1
#
_cell.length_a   1.000
_cell.length_b   1.000
_cell.length_c   1.000
_cell.angle_alpha   90.00
_cell.angle_beta   90.00
_cell.angle_gamma   90.00
#
_symmetry.space_group_name_H-M   'P 1'
#
loop_
_entity.id
_entity.type
_entity.pdbx_description
1 polymer ?
#
loop_
_entity_poly.entity_id
_entity_poly.type
_entity_poly.pdbx_seq_one_letter_code
_entity_poly.pdbx_strand_id
1 'polypeptide(L)'
;KKEIIKRSGTDYIGLLQQKTPEDKTLISGVSSAVFSYYAYNANTGMYEWSEEWLEEDLPQAVRITMTLTDSNDNTVNYHRTVNIPAGKLEFFKD
;
A
#
# COMPACT_ATOMS: atom_id res chain seq x y z
N LYS A 1 20.87 -13.97 -25.44
CA LYS A 1 19.51 -14.58 -25.38
C LYS A 1 18.80 -13.92 -24.20
N LYS A 2 17.73 -13.14 -24.43
CA LYS A 2 16.95 -12.53 -23.34
C LYS A 2 15.98 -13.58 -22.80
N GLU A 3 16.10 -13.91 -21.53
CA GLU A 3 15.22 -14.86 -20.86
C GLU A 3 13.97 -14.13 -20.40
N ILE A 4 12.81 -14.52 -20.91
CA ILE A 4 11.52 -13.96 -20.50
C ILE A 4 11.07 -14.82 -19.31
N ILE A 5 11.23 -14.27 -18.10
CA ILE A 5 10.71 -14.90 -16.88
C ILE A 5 9.19 -14.70 -16.88
N LYS A 6 8.45 -15.78 -17.11
CA LYS A 6 6.99 -15.80 -16.94
C LYS A 6 6.69 -16.07 -15.47
N ARG A 7 6.09 -15.09 -14.78
CA ARG A 7 5.59 -15.25 -13.41
C ARG A 7 4.11 -15.60 -13.47
N SER A 8 3.66 -16.52 -12.63
CA SER A 8 2.27 -16.95 -12.56
C SER A 8 1.65 -16.61 -11.21
N GLY A 9 0.32 -16.49 -11.14
CA GLY A 9 -0.37 -16.13 -9.88
C GLY A 9 -0.08 -17.06 -8.70
N THR A 10 0.38 -18.29 -8.97
CA THR A 10 0.80 -19.25 -7.94
C THR A 10 2.13 -18.89 -7.27
N ASP A 11 2.95 -18.03 -7.87
CA ASP A 11 4.19 -17.52 -7.27
C ASP A 11 3.93 -16.75 -5.96
N TYR A 12 2.70 -16.28 -5.75
CA TYR A 12 2.26 -15.54 -4.56
C TYR A 12 1.51 -16.41 -3.53
N ILE A 13 1.09 -17.62 -3.89
CA ILE A 13 0.29 -18.49 -2.98
C ILE A 13 1.13 -18.95 -1.78
N GLY A 14 2.46 -19.04 -1.93
CA GLY A 14 3.36 -19.32 -0.80
C GLY A 14 3.36 -18.27 0.31
N LEU A 15 2.94 -17.03 0.02
CA LEU A 15 2.82 -15.94 1.00
C LEU A 15 1.50 -16.01 1.80
N LEU A 16 0.54 -16.82 1.35
CA LEU A 16 -0.75 -17.03 2.03
C LEU A 16 -0.75 -18.26 2.94
N GLN A 17 0.39 -18.94 3.12
CA GLN A 17 0.54 -19.87 4.23
C GLN A 17 0.24 -19.07 5.50
N GLN A 18 -0.89 -19.39 6.15
CA GLN A 18 -1.40 -18.75 7.35
C GLN A 18 -0.41 -18.97 8.50
N LYS A 19 0.69 -18.22 8.48
CA LYS A 19 1.56 -18.02 9.62
C LYS A 19 0.75 -17.18 10.60
N THR A 20 0.65 -17.61 11.85
CA THR A 20 0.09 -16.78 12.91
C THR A 20 0.79 -15.41 12.83
N PRO A 21 0.04 -14.29 12.80
CA PRO A 21 0.64 -12.97 12.74
C PRO A 21 1.67 -12.85 13.87
N GLU A 22 2.93 -12.67 13.51
CA GLU A 22 3.97 -12.34 14.49
C GLU A 22 3.94 -10.83 14.68
N ASP A 23 3.56 -10.39 15.88
CA ASP A 23 3.64 -8.99 16.24
C ASP A 23 5.11 -8.55 16.27
N LYS A 24 5.47 -7.70 15.31
CA LYS A 24 6.82 -7.13 15.20
C LYS A 24 6.73 -5.61 15.18
N THR A 25 7.35 -4.97 16.16
CA THR A 25 7.55 -3.51 16.13
C THR A 25 8.52 -3.16 15.01
N LEU A 26 8.03 -2.48 13.97
CA LEU A 26 8.85 -2.01 12.85
C LEU A 26 9.46 -0.63 13.10
N ILE A 27 8.74 0.22 13.82
CA ILE A 27 9.13 1.59 14.13
C ILE A 27 8.51 2.01 15.47
N SER A 28 9.26 2.77 16.27
CA SER A 28 8.83 3.35 17.55
C SER A 28 8.69 4.87 17.43
N GLY A 29 7.97 5.50 18.37
CA GLY A 29 7.84 6.97 18.41
C GLY A 29 6.87 7.53 17.37
N VAL A 30 5.97 6.72 16.82
CA VAL A 30 4.92 7.20 15.92
C VAL A 30 3.81 7.85 16.76
N SER A 31 3.66 9.17 16.65
CA SER A 31 2.58 9.92 17.30
C SER A 31 1.36 10.06 16.40
N SER A 32 1.54 10.04 15.07
CA SER A 32 0.46 9.96 14.10
C SER A 32 0.90 9.19 12.85
N ALA A 33 -0.05 8.49 12.23
CA ALA A 33 0.12 7.88 10.91
C ALA A 33 -1.20 7.92 10.15
N VAL A 34 -1.19 8.50 8.96
CA VAL A 34 -2.35 8.63 8.07
C VAL A 34 -1.98 8.06 6.71
N PHE A 35 -2.88 7.23 6.18
CA PHE A 35 -2.79 6.73 4.81
C PHE A 35 -3.74 7.52 3.92
N SER A 36 -3.27 7.83 2.71
CA SER A 36 -4.10 8.40 1.66
C SER A 36 -3.92 7.60 0.38
N TYR A 37 -4.96 7.58 -0.42
CA TYR A 37 -5.14 6.71 -1.57
C TYR A 37 -5.47 7.56 -2.79
N TYR A 38 -4.71 7.36 -3.87
CA TYR A 38 -4.95 8.05 -5.13
C TYR A 38 -5.73 7.14 -6.07
N ALA A 39 -7.02 7.40 -6.21
CA ALA A 39 -7.96 6.57 -6.97
C ALA A 39 -8.91 7.44 -7.80
N TYR A 40 -9.68 6.81 -8.70
CA TYR A 40 -10.55 7.52 -9.64
C TYR A 40 -11.95 7.69 -9.06
N ASN A 41 -12.25 8.87 -8.52
CA ASN A 41 -13.57 9.13 -7.99
C ASN A 41 -14.59 9.29 -9.13
N ALA A 42 -15.49 8.31 -9.26
CA ALA A 42 -16.52 8.30 -10.28
C ALA A 42 -17.54 9.45 -10.15
N ASN A 43 -17.73 9.99 -8.95
CA ASN A 43 -18.64 11.12 -8.70
C ASN A 43 -18.07 12.43 -9.25
N THR A 44 -16.76 12.63 -9.12
CA THR A 44 -16.07 13.85 -9.60
C THR A 44 -15.49 13.66 -11.01
N GLY A 45 -15.37 12.42 -11.48
CA GLY A 45 -14.80 12.07 -12.78
C GLY A 45 -13.29 12.31 -12.86
N MET A 46 -12.60 12.33 -11.72
CA MET A 46 -11.19 12.70 -11.62
C MET A 46 -10.44 11.82 -10.63
N TYR A 47 -9.12 11.75 -10.79
CA TYR A 47 -8.27 11.12 -9.80
C TYR A 47 -7.97 12.07 -8.64
N GLU A 48 -8.18 11.60 -7.42
CA GLU A 48 -8.03 12.40 -6.21
C GLU A 48 -7.44 11.59 -5.06
N TRP A 49 -6.88 12.30 -4.07
CA TRP A 49 -6.41 11.70 -2.83
C TRP A 49 -7.55 11.64 -1.82
N SER A 50 -7.77 10.46 -1.24
CA SER A 50 -8.73 10.23 -0.17
C SER A 50 -8.06 9.51 1.00
N GLU A 51 -8.45 9.79 2.23
CA GLU A 51 -8.03 9.01 3.42
C GLU A 51 -8.89 7.75 3.61
N GLU A 52 -10.05 7.71 2.94
CA GLU A 52 -10.92 6.55 2.92
C GLU A 52 -10.70 5.73 1.64
N TRP A 53 -10.57 4.41 1.83
CA TRP A 53 -10.55 3.45 0.75
C TRP A 53 -11.99 3.13 0.31
N LEU A 54 -12.47 3.77 -0.75
CA LEU A 54 -13.88 3.69 -1.16
C LEU A 54 -14.15 2.86 -2.41
N GLU A 55 -13.11 2.39 -3.10
CA GLU A 55 -13.24 1.77 -4.43
C GLU A 55 -12.93 0.27 -4.41
N GLU A 56 -13.57 -0.47 -5.32
CA GLU A 56 -13.29 -1.90 -5.54
C GLU A 56 -11.93 -2.13 -6.22
N ASP A 57 -11.47 -1.14 -7.00
CA ASP A 57 -10.20 -1.19 -7.74
C ASP A 57 -9.02 -0.64 -6.91
N LEU A 58 -7.85 -1.26 -7.06
CA LEU A 58 -6.60 -0.81 -6.43
C LEU A 58 -6.25 0.64 -6.81
N PRO A 59 -5.59 1.40 -5.91
CA PRO A 59 -5.30 2.79 -6.16
C PRO A 59 -4.10 2.85 -7.09
N GLN A 60 -3.96 3.95 -7.81
CA GLN A 60 -2.75 4.21 -8.59
C GLN A 60 -1.56 4.49 -7.66
N ALA A 61 -1.80 5.04 -6.48
CA ALA A 61 -0.75 5.29 -5.50
C ALA A 61 -1.28 5.30 -4.06
N VAL A 62 -0.40 4.98 -3.11
CA VAL A 62 -0.63 5.11 -1.68
C VAL A 62 0.38 6.09 -1.11
N ARG A 63 -0.08 7.00 -0.26
CA ARG A 63 0.76 7.90 0.52
C ARG A 63 0.62 7.54 1.98
N ILE A 64 1.73 7.48 2.69
CA ILE A 64 1.75 7.50 4.15
C ILE A 64 2.32 8.84 4.60
N THR A 65 1.64 9.49 5.54
CA THR A 65 2.14 10.65 6.27
C THR A 65 2.25 10.24 7.73
N MET A 66 3.43 10.40 8.33
CA MET A 66 3.68 10.04 9.72
C MET A 66 4.31 11.20 10.47
N THR A 67 3.93 11.37 11.72
CA THR A 67 4.66 12.19 12.69
C THR A 67 5.43 11.28 13.63
N LEU A 68 6.74 11.50 13.70
CA LEU A 68 7.66 10.78 14.58
C LEU A 68 8.14 11.72 15.67
N THR A 69 8.04 11.30 16.92
CA THR A 69 8.55 12.04 18.08
C THR A 69 9.56 11.17 18.83
N ASP A 70 10.78 11.68 19.01
CA ASP A 70 11.83 10.99 19.76
C ASP A 70 11.71 11.22 21.27
N SER A 71 12.62 10.61 22.05
CA SER A 71 12.64 10.74 23.51
C SER A 71 13.03 12.13 24.04
N ASN A 72 13.50 13.03 23.16
CA ASN A 72 13.87 14.40 23.49
C ASN A 72 12.81 15.40 22.96
N ASP A 73 11.59 14.92 22.69
CA ASP A 73 10.48 15.68 22.12
C ASP A 73 10.75 16.27 20.72
N ASN A 74 11.80 15.81 20.01
CA ASN A 74 12.03 16.23 18.64
C ASN A 74 11.00 15.57 17.73
N THR A 75 10.31 16.41 16.94
CA THR A 75 9.25 15.95 16.04
C THR A 75 9.66 16.10 14.58
N VAL A 76 9.50 15.03 13.80
CA VAL A 76 9.73 15.00 12.36
C VAL A 76 8.47 14.53 11.64
N ASN A 77 8.09 15.26 10.60
CA ASN A 77 7.02 14.85 9.69
C ASN A 77 7.63 14.15 8.48
N TYR A 78 7.24 12.90 8.27
CA TYR A 78 7.65 12.07 7.15
C TYR A 78 6.46 11.84 6.23
N HIS A 79 6.70 11.91 4.92
CA HIS A 79 5.73 11.43 3.95
C HIS A 79 6.42 10.59 2.88
N ARG A 80 5.73 9.54 2.43
CA ARG A 80 6.18 8.73 1.30
C ARG A 80 5.01 8.34 0.44
N THR A 81 5.19 8.49 -0.87
CA THR A 81 4.24 8.01 -1.88
C THR A 81 4.84 6.82 -2.61
N VAL A 82 4.04 5.78 -2.79
CA VAL A 82 4.38 4.58 -3.53
C VAL A 82 3.33 4.40 -4.62
N ASN A 83 3.80 4.32 -5.87
CA ASN A 83 2.93 4.01 -7.01
C ASN A 83 2.68 2.51 -7.04
N ILE A 84 1.44 2.13 -7.27
CA ILE A 84 1.06 0.73 -7.45
C ILE A 84 1.02 0.46 -8.96
N PRO A 85 1.78 -0.53 -9.46
CA PRO A 85 1.73 -0.86 -10.88
C PRO A 85 0.31 -1.20 -11.30
N ALA A 86 -0.14 -0.62 -12.42
CA ALA A 86 -1.39 -1.01 -13.03
C ALA A 86 -1.29 -2.49 -13.47
N GLY A 87 -1.93 -3.37 -12.71
CA GLY A 87 -2.10 -4.77 -13.04
C GLY A 87 -3.59 -5.11 -12.93
N LYS A 88 -4.16 -5.71 -13.97
CA LYS A 88 -5.42 -6.43 -13.78
C LYS A 88 -5.13 -7.60 -12.84
N LEU A 89 -5.84 -7.66 -11.72
CA LEU A 89 -6.02 -8.92 -11.01
C LEU A 89 -6.88 -9.81 -11.91
N GLU A 90 -6.25 -10.52 -12.84
CA GLU A 90 -6.92 -11.62 -13.52
C GLU A 90 -7.05 -12.76 -12.51
N PHE A 91 -8.19 -12.79 -11.82
CA PHE A 91 -8.63 -14.00 -11.15
C PHE A 91 -8.88 -15.04 -12.23
N PHE A 92 -7.94 -15.98 -12.40
CA PHE A 92 -8.20 -17.19 -13.16
C PHE A 92 -9.37 -17.89 -12.48
N LYS A 93 -10.54 -17.87 -13.12
CA LYS A 93 -11.63 -18.79 -12.78
C LYS A 93 -11.23 -20.15 -13.32
N ASP A 94 -11.02 -21.10 -12.41
CA ASP A 94 -10.95 -22.53 -12.72
C ASP A 94 -12.26 -23.02 -13.35
#